data_AF-A0A1W2GYX8-F1
#
_entry.id   AF-A0A1W2GYX8-F1
#
_cell.length_a   1.000
_cell.length_b   1.000
_cell.length_c   1.000
_cell.angle_alpha   90.00
_cell.angle_beta   90.00
_cell.angle_gamma   90.00
#
_symmetry.space_group_name_H-M   'P 1'
#
loop_
_entity.id
_entity.type
_entity.pdbx_description
1 polymer ?
#
loop_
_entity_poly.entity_id
_entity_poly.type
_entity_poly.pdbx_seq_one_letter_code
_entity_poly.pdbx_strand_id
1 'polypeptide(L)'
;MLFATISQNRLIMETALKSNIAENLRKHRVLRGYTQEYIAEYLGKKDYTAYSRYEQGRSNLKMEDAIKLADLYQVDVQELISVSPKVNQSFENQKKSNGLISILVDLDGSSSTLENNIIRLKKINELIAKQDL
;
A
#
# COMPACT_ATOMS: atom_id res chain seq x y z
N MET A 1 -26.46 26.11 -11.74
CA MET A 1 -25.97 25.53 -10.47
C MET A 1 -25.68 24.03 -10.60
N LEU A 2 -26.63 23.18 -11.03
CA LEU A 2 -26.43 21.72 -11.12
C LEU A 2 -25.21 21.28 -11.96
N PHE A 3 -24.96 21.87 -13.13
CA PHE A 3 -23.80 21.55 -13.98
C PHE A 3 -22.45 21.89 -13.33
N ALA A 4 -22.37 23.01 -12.59
CA ALA A 4 -21.16 23.40 -11.88
C ALA A 4 -20.87 22.42 -10.74
N THR A 5 -21.91 22.00 -9.99
CA THR A 5 -21.79 21.01 -8.92
C THR A 5 -21.35 19.63 -9.43
N ILE A 6 -21.91 19.16 -10.54
CA ILE A 6 -21.50 17.88 -11.15
C ILE A 6 -20.04 17.93 -11.61
N SER A 7 -19.64 19.03 -12.25
CA SER A 7 -18.25 19.23 -12.71
C SER A 7 -17.26 19.27 -11.53
N GLN A 8 -17.64 19.95 -10.45
CA GLN A 8 -16.80 20.08 -9.26
C GLN A 8 -16.65 18.75 -8.51
N ASN A 9 -17.74 17.98 -8.38
CA ASN A 9 -17.69 16.63 -7.80
C ASN A 9 -16.82 15.69 -8.65
N ARG A 10 -16.89 15.77 -9.98
CA ARG A 10 -16.01 15.00 -10.87
C ARG A 10 -14.53 15.35 -10.67
N LEU A 11 -14.20 16.64 -10.58
CA LEU A 11 -12.83 17.10 -10.37
C LEU A 11 -12.25 16.62 -9.03
N ILE A 12 -13.06 16.66 -7.97
CA ILE A 12 -12.67 16.17 -6.65
C ILE A 12 -12.36 14.67 -6.70
N MET A 13 -13.21 13.87 -7.37
CA MET A 13 -13.00 12.43 -7.53
C MET A 13 -11.76 12.10 -8.36
N GLU A 14 -11.52 12.81 -9.48
CA GLU A 14 -10.32 12.62 -10.29
C GLU A 14 -9.04 12.95 -9.51
N THR A 15 -9.08 13.98 -8.67
CA THR A 15 -7.93 14.38 -7.84
C THR A 15 -7.66 13.35 -6.75
N ALA A 16 -8.71 12.88 -6.07
CA ALA A 16 -8.60 11.83 -5.05
C ALA A 16 -8.04 10.53 -5.65
N LEU A 17 -8.54 10.10 -6.82
CA LEU A 17 -8.05 8.92 -7.51
C LEU A 17 -6.55 9.03 -7.81
N LYS A 18 -6.11 10.15 -8.43
CA LYS A 18 -4.69 10.36 -8.74
C LYS A 18 -3.81 10.34 -7.49
N SER A 19 -4.28 10.93 -6.40
CA SER A 19 -3.56 10.94 -5.12
C SER A 19 -3.37 9.52 -4.57
N ASN A 20 -4.39 8.66 -4.65
CA ASN A 20 -4.29 7.28 -4.18
C ASN A 20 -3.31 6.45 -5.01
N ILE A 21 -3.37 6.58 -6.34
CA ILE A 21 -2.42 5.91 -7.24
C ILE A 21 -1.00 6.31 -6.89
N ALA A 22 -0.76 7.61 -6.72
CA ALA A 22 0.55 8.17 -6.38
C ALA A 22 1.11 7.57 -5.07
N GLU A 23 0.26 7.45 -4.05
CA GLU A 23 0.61 6.86 -2.76
C GLU A 23 0.93 5.37 -2.88
N ASN A 24 0.12 4.59 -3.59
CA ASN A 24 0.35 3.16 -3.80
C ASN A 24 1.68 2.91 -4.52
N LEU A 25 1.96 3.65 -5.59
CA LEU A 25 3.23 3.56 -6.31
C LEU A 25 4.43 3.80 -5.38
N ARG A 26 4.37 4.85 -4.57
CA ARG A 26 5.41 5.18 -3.59
C ARG A 26 5.57 4.08 -2.55
N LYS A 27 4.46 3.56 -2.02
CA LYS A 27 4.44 2.48 -1.04
C LYS A 27 5.13 1.23 -1.57
N HIS A 28 4.71 0.72 -2.73
CA HIS A 28 5.29 -0.51 -3.30
C HIS A 28 6.78 -0.36 -3.64
N ARG A 29 7.18 0.84 -4.10
CA ARG A 29 8.58 1.17 -4.37
C ARG A 29 9.42 1.14 -3.10
N VAL A 30 9.00 1.86 -2.05
CA VAL A 30 9.74 1.97 -0.78
C VAL A 30 9.83 0.62 -0.07
N LEU A 31 8.74 -0.16 -0.06
CA LEU A 31 8.72 -1.50 0.53
C LEU A 31 9.76 -2.46 -0.07
N ARG A 32 10.12 -2.25 -1.35
CA ARG A 32 11.12 -3.05 -2.06
C ARG A 32 12.50 -2.40 -2.11
N GLY A 33 12.68 -1.22 -1.50
CA GLY A 33 13.96 -0.52 -1.47
C GLY A 33 14.38 0.10 -2.81
N TYR A 34 13.45 0.31 -3.74
CA TYR A 34 13.78 0.85 -5.05
C TYR A 34 13.88 2.37 -5.05
N THR A 35 14.81 2.91 -5.85
CA THR A 35 14.94 4.34 -6.10
C THR A 35 13.97 4.81 -7.20
N GLN A 36 13.70 6.11 -7.30
CA GLN A 36 12.86 6.64 -8.38
C GLN A 36 13.55 6.51 -9.73
N GLU A 37 14.88 6.60 -9.74
CA GLU A 37 15.76 6.41 -10.88
C GLU A 37 15.65 4.98 -11.42
N TYR A 38 15.73 3.98 -10.53
CA TYR A 38 15.60 2.57 -10.91
C TYR A 38 14.25 2.28 -11.57
N ILE A 39 13.15 2.79 -11.00
CA ILE A 39 11.83 2.58 -11.60
C ILE A 39 11.69 3.29 -12.94
N ALA A 40 12.22 4.52 -13.06
CA ALA A 40 12.21 5.24 -14.33
C ALA A 40 12.98 4.49 -15.42
N GLU A 41 14.15 3.94 -15.10
CA GLU A 41 14.95 3.12 -16.00
C GLU A 41 14.20 1.83 -16.40
N TYR A 42 13.61 1.12 -15.43
CA TYR A 42 12.80 -0.07 -15.67
C TYR A 42 11.62 0.21 -16.61
N LEU A 43 10.99 1.38 -16.48
CA LEU A 43 9.89 1.80 -17.33
C LEU A 43 10.35 2.37 -18.70
N GLY A 44 11.65 2.44 -18.96
CA GLY A 44 12.21 3.03 -20.18
C GLY A 44 11.98 4.53 -20.29
N LYS A 45 11.88 5.24 -19.16
CA LYS A 45 11.75 6.70 -19.13
C LYS A 45 13.12 7.35 -19.26
N LYS A 46 13.15 8.52 -19.90
CA LYS A 46 14.40 9.28 -20.11
C LYS A 46 14.99 9.83 -18.81
N ASP A 47 14.15 10.11 -17.81
CA ASP A 47 14.56 10.68 -16.54
C ASP A 47 13.68 10.20 -15.36
N TYR A 48 14.21 10.36 -14.14
CA TYR A 48 13.50 10.06 -12.91
C TYR A 48 12.28 10.98 -12.70
N THR A 49 12.30 12.17 -13.30
CA THR A 49 11.23 13.17 -13.18
C THR A 49 9.90 12.64 -13.69
N ALA A 50 9.89 11.84 -14.76
CA ALA A 50 8.69 11.20 -15.27
C ALA A 50 8.00 10.34 -14.20
N TYR A 51 8.75 9.47 -13.52
CA TYR A 51 8.21 8.61 -12.47
C TYR A 51 7.89 9.41 -11.19
N SER A 52 8.74 10.39 -10.84
CA SER A 52 8.50 11.28 -9.69
C SER A 52 7.17 12.02 -9.80
N ARG A 53 6.76 12.44 -11.00
CA ARG A 53 5.45 13.06 -11.25
C ARG A 53 4.27 12.11 -11.01
N TYR A 54 4.45 10.81 -11.21
CA TYR A 54 3.43 9.82 -10.86
C TYR A 54 3.26 9.73 -9.34
N GLU A 55 4.35 9.65 -8.58
CA GLU A 55 4.30 9.63 -7.11
C GLU A 55 3.83 10.94 -6.47
N GLN A 56 3.79 12.04 -7.24
CA GLN A 56 3.26 13.33 -6.81
C GLN A 56 1.81 13.56 -7.27
N GLY A 57 1.21 12.62 -8.03
CA GLY A 57 -0.13 12.80 -8.62
C GLY A 57 -0.21 13.91 -9.68
N ARG A 58 0.95 14.44 -10.13
CA ARG A 58 1.03 15.51 -11.14
C ARG A 58 0.85 15.01 -12.56
N SER A 59 0.91 13.70 -12.77
CA SER A 59 0.72 13.07 -14.08
C SER A 59 -0.07 11.79 -13.93
N ASN A 60 -0.90 11.50 -14.91
CA ASN A 60 -1.66 10.26 -14.94
C ASN A 60 -0.72 9.09 -15.26
N LEU A 61 -0.83 8.00 -14.48
CA LEU A 61 -0.17 6.75 -14.78
C LEU A 61 -0.77 6.14 -16.06
N LYS A 62 0.08 5.78 -17.02
CA LYS A 62 -0.37 5.05 -18.22
C LYS A 62 -0.62 3.60 -17.87
N MET A 63 -1.62 2.97 -18.51
CA MET A 63 -1.92 1.56 -18.27
C MET A 63 -0.73 0.64 -18.56
N GLU A 64 0.02 0.90 -19.62
CA GLU A 64 1.25 0.16 -19.95
C GLU A 64 2.29 0.20 -18.81
N ASP A 65 2.46 1.38 -18.19
CA ASP A 65 3.37 1.54 -17.05
C ASP A 65 2.80 0.84 -15.80
N ALA A 66 1.48 0.88 -15.59
CA ALA A 66 0.82 0.20 -14.49
C ALA A 66 1.01 -1.33 -14.56
N ILE A 67 0.89 -1.93 -15.74
CA ILE A 67 1.11 -3.37 -15.96
C ILE A 67 2.56 -3.74 -15.63
N LYS A 68 3.54 -2.99 -16.17
CA LYS A 68 4.95 -3.23 -15.87
C LYS A 68 5.27 -3.12 -14.38
N LEU A 69 4.71 -2.12 -13.70
CA LEU A 69 4.91 -1.94 -12.26
C LEU A 69 4.24 -3.06 -11.46
N ALA A 70 3.08 -3.54 -11.89
CA ALA A 70 2.40 -4.67 -11.27
C ALA A 70 3.24 -5.94 -11.38
N ASP A 71 3.81 -6.21 -12.56
CA ASP A 71 4.73 -7.34 -12.79
C ASP A 71 6.00 -7.21 -11.92
N LEU A 72 6.62 -6.02 -11.91
CA LEU A 72 7.80 -5.74 -11.08
C LEU A 72 7.52 -5.96 -9.59
N TYR A 73 6.34 -5.54 -9.14
CA TYR A 73 5.95 -5.65 -7.75
C TYR A 73 5.32 -7.00 -7.40
N GLN A 74 5.00 -7.86 -8.37
CA GLN A 74 4.26 -9.11 -8.17
C GLN A 74 2.94 -8.88 -7.44
N VAL A 75 2.18 -7.89 -7.90
CA VAL A 75 0.84 -7.55 -7.38
C VAL A 75 -0.13 -7.38 -8.53
N ASP A 76 -1.43 -7.43 -8.26
CA ASP A 76 -2.42 -7.09 -9.27
C ASP A 76 -2.37 -5.59 -9.59
N VAL A 77 -2.60 -5.24 -10.87
CA VAL A 77 -2.71 -3.84 -11.32
C VAL A 77 -3.75 -3.07 -10.48
N GLN A 78 -4.81 -3.76 -10.04
CA GLN A 78 -5.84 -3.21 -9.17
C GLN A 78 -5.26 -2.68 -7.85
N GLU A 79 -4.24 -3.33 -7.27
CA GLU A 79 -3.59 -2.88 -6.03
C GLU A 79 -2.89 -1.53 -6.22
N LEU A 80 -2.40 -1.25 -7.44
CA LEU A 80 -1.78 0.04 -7.75
C LEU A 80 -2.82 1.15 -7.96
N ILE A 81 -3.98 0.83 -8.54
CA ILE A 81 -4.95 1.84 -8.99
C ILE A 81 -6.14 2.09 -8.05
N SER A 82 -6.29 1.29 -6.99
CA SER A 82 -7.47 1.35 -6.10
C SER A 82 -7.48 2.58 -5.18
N VAL A 83 -8.68 3.15 -5.00
CA VAL A 83 -8.97 4.29 -4.11
C VAL A 83 -9.29 3.74 -2.71
N SER A 84 -8.26 3.50 -1.89
CA SER A 84 -8.30 3.25 -0.43
C SER A 84 -8.97 1.95 0.10
N PRO A 85 -8.77 1.65 1.41
CA PRO A 85 -7.70 0.84 1.97
C PRO A 85 -8.09 -0.64 2.01
N LYS A 86 -7.19 -1.52 1.57
CA LYS A 86 -7.20 -2.91 2.06
C LYS A 86 -5.84 -3.20 2.66
N VAL A 87 -5.83 -3.27 4.00
CA VAL A 87 -5.05 -4.28 4.69
C VAL A 87 -5.31 -5.56 3.90
N ASN A 88 -4.27 -6.13 3.29
CA ASN A 88 -4.37 -7.44 2.68
C ASN A 88 -4.71 -8.42 3.81
N GLN A 89 -6.02 -8.59 4.02
CA GLN A 89 -6.60 -9.63 4.81
C GLN A 89 -7.52 -10.43 3.88
N SER A 90 -6.92 -10.94 2.81
CA SER A 90 -7.35 -12.21 2.24
C SER A 90 -6.91 -13.34 3.18
N PHE A 91 -7.52 -13.40 4.37
CA PHE A 91 -7.76 -14.70 4.99
C PHE A 91 -9.07 -15.18 4.42
N GLU A 92 -8.97 -15.95 3.34
CA GLU A 92 -10.09 -16.72 2.85
C GLU A 92 -10.68 -17.59 3.96
N ASN A 93 -12.00 -17.77 3.88
CA ASN A 93 -12.81 -18.67 4.68
C ASN A 93 -12.08 -19.94 5.13
N GLN A 94 -11.64 -19.99 6.40
CA GLN A 94 -11.42 -21.24 7.11
C GLN A 94 -11.99 -21.12 8.52
N LYS A 95 -12.79 -22.13 8.85
CA LYS A 95 -13.41 -22.46 10.14
C LYS A 95 -12.74 -21.80 11.35
N LYS A 96 -13.56 -21.31 12.28
CA LYS A 96 -13.19 -21.06 13.70
C LYS A 96 -12.16 -22.09 14.15
N SER A 97 -10.87 -21.73 14.12
CA SER A 97 -9.82 -22.50 14.76
C SER A 97 -9.76 -21.99 16.20
N ASN A 98 -10.08 -22.88 17.14
CA ASN A 98 -10.01 -22.66 18.59
C ASN A 98 -8.54 -22.38 19.03
N GLY A 99 -7.99 -21.21 18.69
CA GLY A 99 -6.61 -20.85 19.02
C GLY A 99 -6.04 -19.59 18.37
N LEU A 100 -6.81 -18.85 17.56
CA LEU A 100 -6.33 -17.58 16.98
C LEU A 100 -6.69 -16.40 17.89
N ILE A 101 -5.68 -15.74 18.44
CA ILE A 101 -5.82 -14.50 19.21
C ILE A 101 -5.46 -13.33 18.30
N SER A 102 -6.39 -12.38 18.16
CA SER A 102 -6.16 -11.12 17.44
C SER A 102 -5.69 -10.04 18.42
N ILE A 103 -4.55 -9.40 18.13
CA ILE A 103 -3.94 -8.38 18.99
C ILE A 103 -3.83 -7.07 18.22
N LEU A 104 -4.25 -5.97 18.84
CA LEU A 104 -4.03 -4.61 18.35
C LEU A 104 -2.67 -4.11 18.86
N VAL A 105 -1.89 -3.52 17.96
CA VAL A 105 -0.54 -3.01 18.26
C VAL A 105 -0.44 -1.57 17.77
N ASP A 106 -0.03 -0.68 18.66
CA ASP A 106 0.24 0.72 18.31
C ASP A 106 1.62 0.85 17.68
N LEU A 107 1.67 1.54 16.53
CA LEU A 107 2.90 1.87 15.81
C LEU A 107 3.02 3.38 15.71
N ASP A 108 3.80 3.97 16.61
CA ASP A 108 4.03 5.41 16.73
C ASP A 108 5.28 5.90 15.96
N GLY A 109 5.98 4.98 15.26
CA GLY A 109 7.22 5.26 14.53
C GLY A 109 8.49 5.20 15.39
N SER A 110 8.39 4.93 16.70
CA SER A 110 9.54 4.75 17.58
C SER A 110 10.07 3.32 17.53
N SER A 111 11.40 3.17 17.35
CA SER A 111 12.06 1.84 17.40
C SER A 111 11.82 1.15 18.74
N SER A 112 11.84 1.92 19.84
CA SER A 112 11.62 1.36 21.17
C SER A 112 10.20 0.82 21.34
N THR A 113 9.18 1.53 20.83
CA THR A 113 7.78 1.07 20.87
C THR A 113 7.61 -0.21 20.05
N LEU A 114 8.21 -0.27 18.86
CA LEU A 114 8.19 -1.47 18.02
C LEU A 114 8.88 -2.67 18.69
N GLU A 115 10.08 -2.49 19.22
CA GLU A 115 10.83 -3.54 19.91
C GLU A 115 10.07 -4.09 21.11
N ASN A 116 9.50 -3.20 21.92
CA ASN A 116 8.66 -3.57 23.07
C ASN A 116 7.44 -4.41 22.64
N ASN A 117 6.79 -4.01 21.55
CA ASN A 117 5.65 -4.75 21.02
C ASN A 117 6.06 -6.12 20.46
N ILE A 118 7.21 -6.22 19.77
CA ILE A 118 7.75 -7.51 19.30
C ILE A 118 8.05 -8.46 20.47
N ILE A 119 8.65 -7.96 21.55
CA ILE A 119 8.95 -8.75 22.75
C ILE A 119 7.65 -9.30 23.37
N ARG A 120 6.62 -8.46 23.51
CA ARG A 120 5.31 -8.87 24.04
C ARG A 120 4.67 -9.95 23.18
N LEU A 121 4.68 -9.77 21.86
CA LEU A 121 4.11 -10.75 20.92
C LEU A 121 4.83 -12.10 20.98
N LYS A 122 6.16 -12.10 21.09
CA LYS A 122 6.95 -13.34 21.29
C LYS A 122 6.53 -14.07 22.56
N LYS A 123 6.40 -13.34 23.67
CA LYS A 123 5.95 -13.92 24.95
C LYS A 123 4.54 -14.52 24.86
N ILE A 124 3.62 -13.85 24.18
CA ILE A 124 2.26 -14.37 23.98
C ILE A 124 2.29 -15.65 23.13
N ASN A 125 3.12 -15.68 22.07
CA ASN A 125 3.30 -16.88 21.26
C ASN A 125 3.83 -18.07 22.07
N GLU A 126 4.78 -17.83 22.99
CA GLU A 126 5.27 -18.85 23.91
C GLU A 126 4.19 -19.35 24.88
N LEU A 127 3.31 -18.48 25.37
CA LEU A 127 2.22 -18.86 26.27
C LEU A 127 1.16 -19.71 25.55
N ILE A 128 0.79 -19.32 24.33
CA ILE A 128 -0.12 -20.11 23.48
C ILE A 128 0.47 -21.49 23.19
N ALA A 129 1.77 -21.56 22.88
CA ALA A 129 2.45 -22.83 22.61
C ALA A 129 2.47 -23.78 23.82
N LYS A 130 2.40 -23.24 25.04
CA LYS A 130 2.40 -24.03 26.28
C LYS A 130 1.01 -24.49 26.75
N GLN A 131 -0.07 -24.17 26.02
CA GLN A 131 -1.47 -24.42 26.43
C GLN A 131 -1.86 -23.78 27.78
N ASP A 132 -1.17 -22.73 28.22
CA ASP A 132 -1.45 -22.00 29.48
C ASP A 132 -2.50 -20.87 29.30
N LEU A 133 -3.48 -21.04 28.40
CA LEU A 133 -4.58 -20.10 28.16
C LEU A 133 -5.93 -20.81 28.10
#